data_AF-A0A2N2ATZ6-F1
#
_entry.id   AF-A0A2N2ATZ6-F1
#
_cell.length_a   1.000
_cell.length_b   1.000
_cell.length_c   1.000
_cell.angle_alpha   90.00
_cell.angle_beta   90.00
_cell.angle_gamma   90.00
#
_symmetry.space_group_name_H-M   'P 1'
#
loop_
_entity.id
_entity.type
_entity.pdbx_description
1 polymer ?
#
loop_
_entity_poly.entity_id
_entity_poly.type
_entity_poly.pdbx_seq_one_letter_code
_entity_poly.pdbx_strand_id
1 'polypeptide(L)'
;MDQVTTFMDEHLDLFKRNEEDKTLTKTMINNYSKFHLLPPTSKKKYSRDHMLMLLFIFYLKPTLSIPDIGEILIPLQKILLKESSDVSLEDFYNTLSKAQFDHFDQFSEQIIETVKVSQSLFNDTSIKNNETLSVIATIYMLSLQASLQKNLVAHLIDNYLKPVAALNEKEPKKPEKKEKPKKTQS
;
A
#
# COMPACT_ATOMS: atom_id res chain seq x y z
N MET A 1 -1.87 -20.93 -3.35
CA MET A 1 -2.22 -20.21 -2.11
C MET A 1 -1.15 -20.44 -1.05
N ASP A 2 -0.97 -21.66 -0.55
CA ASP A 2 0.12 -21.97 0.42
C ASP A 2 1.50 -21.55 -0.09
N GLN A 3 1.81 -21.87 -1.35
CA GLN A 3 3.06 -21.45 -1.99
C GLN A 3 3.28 -19.92 -2.00
N VAL A 4 2.21 -19.12 -2.09
CA VAL A 4 2.30 -17.64 -2.12
C VAL A 4 2.62 -17.12 -0.73
N THR A 5 1.93 -17.62 0.30
CA THR A 5 2.20 -17.22 1.68
C THR A 5 3.61 -17.62 2.10
N THR A 6 4.05 -18.84 1.75
CA THR A 6 5.43 -19.29 2.02
C THR A 6 6.47 -18.42 1.34
N PHE A 7 6.31 -18.13 0.04
CA PHE A 7 7.25 -17.27 -0.68
C PHE A 7 7.35 -15.87 -0.05
N MET A 8 6.21 -15.28 0.33
CA MET A 8 6.18 -13.96 0.94
C MET A 8 6.78 -13.96 2.36
N ASP A 9 6.48 -14.98 3.17
CA ASP A 9 7.08 -15.13 4.49
C ASP A 9 8.60 -15.28 4.40
N GLU A 10 9.13 -16.08 3.46
CA GLU A 10 10.57 -16.27 3.27
C GLU A 10 11.33 -14.99 2.87
N HIS A 11 10.71 -14.10 2.10
CA HIS A 11 11.39 -12.93 1.52
C HIS A 11 11.07 -11.62 2.25
N LEU A 12 10.00 -11.57 3.05
CA LEU A 12 9.54 -10.36 3.74
C LEU A 12 9.65 -10.46 5.26
N ASP A 13 10.26 -11.53 5.79
CA ASP A 13 10.41 -11.75 7.24
C ASP A 13 11.12 -10.58 7.95
N LEU A 14 12.11 -9.98 7.28
CA LEU A 14 12.88 -8.83 7.80
C LEU A 14 12.03 -7.58 8.07
N PHE A 15 10.80 -7.51 7.54
CA PHE A 15 9.88 -6.40 7.77
C PHE A 15 8.95 -6.63 8.96
N LYS A 16 9.00 -7.81 9.60
CA LYS A 16 8.24 -8.09 10.81
C LYS A 16 8.88 -7.42 12.02
N ARG A 17 8.03 -6.95 12.93
CA ARG A 17 8.50 -6.43 14.22
C ARG A 17 8.71 -7.55 15.22
N ASN A 18 7.83 -8.57 15.19
CA ASN A 18 7.88 -9.74 16.05
C ASN A 18 7.75 -11.02 15.20
N GLU A 19 8.31 -12.14 15.67
CA GLU A 19 8.24 -13.43 14.97
C GLU A 19 6.80 -13.94 14.75
N GLU A 20 5.86 -13.55 15.63
CA GLU A 20 4.45 -13.91 15.52
C GLU A 20 3.68 -13.09 14.46
N ASP A 21 4.24 -11.97 14.00
CA ASP A 21 3.62 -11.15 12.96
C ASP A 21 3.60 -11.93 11.64
N LYS A 22 2.46 -11.94 10.96
CA LYS A 22 2.34 -12.64 9.67
C LYS A 22 2.56 -11.64 8.53
N THR A 23 3.39 -12.00 7.54
CA THR A 23 3.57 -11.12 6.37
C THR A 23 2.27 -11.02 5.57
N LEU A 24 1.70 -12.17 5.21
CA LEU A 24 0.44 -12.31 4.50
C LEU A 24 -0.26 -13.60 4.91
N THR A 25 -1.57 -13.52 5.16
CA THR A 25 -2.40 -14.69 5.44
C THR A 25 -3.28 -15.06 4.25
N LYS A 26 -3.71 -16.33 4.17
CA LYS A 26 -4.72 -16.77 3.19
C LYS A 26 -5.97 -15.90 3.21
N THR A 27 -6.42 -15.51 4.41
CA THR A 27 -7.57 -14.63 4.60
C THR A 27 -7.32 -13.24 4.03
N MET A 28 -6.13 -12.66 4.25
CA MET A 28 -5.76 -11.36 3.67
C MET A 28 -5.76 -11.41 2.14
N ILE A 29 -5.11 -12.42 1.54
CA ILE A 29 -5.06 -12.58 0.08
C ILE A 29 -6.48 -12.74 -0.49
N ASN A 30 -7.32 -13.56 0.14
CA ASN A 30 -8.72 -13.71 -0.27
C ASN A 30 -9.49 -12.38 -0.17
N ASN A 31 -9.24 -11.58 0.86
CA ASN A 31 -9.86 -10.26 1.02
C ASN A 31 -9.40 -9.31 -0.09
N TYR A 32 -8.11 -9.30 -0.44
CA TYR A 32 -7.60 -8.46 -1.53
C TYR A 32 -8.20 -8.83 -2.88
N SER A 33 -8.36 -10.13 -3.18
CA SER A 33 -9.10 -10.56 -4.38
C SER A 33 -10.57 -10.13 -4.35
N LYS A 34 -11.25 -10.22 -3.20
CA LYS A 34 -12.64 -9.77 -3.04
C LYS A 34 -12.83 -8.26 -3.24
N PHE A 35 -11.85 -7.47 -2.83
CA PHE A 35 -11.83 -6.01 -3.03
C PHE A 35 -11.25 -5.61 -4.40
N HIS A 36 -11.03 -6.56 -5.32
CA HIS A 36 -10.51 -6.33 -6.66
C HIS A 36 -9.13 -5.62 -6.70
N LEU A 37 -8.34 -5.79 -5.63
CA LEU A 37 -6.98 -5.27 -5.55
C LEU A 37 -5.96 -6.16 -6.26
N LEU A 38 -6.37 -7.37 -6.64
CA LEU A 38 -5.57 -8.31 -7.41
C LEU A 38 -6.28 -8.61 -8.73
N PRO A 39 -5.51 -8.88 -9.81
CA PRO A 39 -6.11 -9.33 -11.06
C PRO A 39 -6.84 -10.67 -10.87
N PRO A 40 -7.78 -11.03 -11.77
CA PRO A 40 -8.50 -12.29 -11.68
C PRO A 40 -7.54 -13.49 -11.80
N THR A 41 -7.60 -14.40 -10.82
CA THR A 41 -6.82 -15.65 -10.90
C THR A 41 -7.44 -16.61 -11.92
N SER A 42 -6.62 -17.19 -12.81
CA SER A 42 -7.05 -18.31 -13.66
C SER A 42 -6.74 -19.63 -12.96
N LYS A 43 -7.77 -20.43 -12.67
CA LYS A 43 -7.65 -21.74 -11.98
C LYS A 43 -6.86 -21.68 -10.65
N LYS A 44 -7.01 -20.60 -9.87
CA LYS A 44 -6.28 -20.35 -8.60
C LYS A 44 -4.75 -20.30 -8.75
N LYS A 45 -4.23 -20.07 -9.96
CA LYS A 45 -2.81 -19.80 -10.19
C LYS A 45 -2.53 -18.32 -10.00
N TYR A 46 -1.46 -18.02 -9.27
CA TYR A 46 -0.95 -16.67 -9.06
C TYR A 46 0.17 -16.44 -10.08
N SER A 47 0.03 -15.39 -10.90
CA SER A 47 1.08 -14.96 -11.83
C SER A 47 2.07 -14.03 -11.15
N ARG A 48 3.14 -13.66 -11.86
CA ARG A 48 4.08 -12.62 -11.43
C ARG A 48 3.36 -11.31 -11.09
N ASP A 49 2.38 -10.89 -11.90
CA ASP A 49 1.61 -9.68 -11.61
C ASP A 49 0.86 -9.76 -10.27
N HIS A 50 0.32 -10.94 -9.93
CA HIS A 50 -0.33 -11.10 -8.63
C HIS A 50 0.68 -10.93 -7.48
N MET A 51 1.92 -11.42 -7.66
CA MET A 51 2.99 -11.28 -6.67
C MET A 51 3.41 -9.82 -6.50
N LEU A 52 3.59 -9.09 -7.61
CA LEU A 52 3.92 -7.66 -7.59
C LEU A 52 2.80 -6.83 -6.94
N MET A 53 1.55 -7.11 -7.27
CA MET A 53 0.40 -6.45 -6.63
C MET A 53 0.33 -6.73 -5.12
N LEU A 54 0.57 -7.98 -4.70
CA LEU A 54 0.64 -8.32 -3.28
C LEU A 54 1.79 -7.60 -2.57
N LEU A 55 2.93 -7.41 -3.25
CA LEU A 55 4.08 -6.69 -2.72
C LEU A 55 3.78 -5.19 -2.54
N PHE A 56 3.11 -4.57 -3.51
CA PHE A 56 2.61 -3.19 -3.34
C PHE A 56 1.64 -3.08 -2.16
N ILE A 57 0.68 -3.99 -2.03
CA ILE A 57 -0.25 -3.99 -0.90
C ILE A 57 0.51 -4.14 0.42
N PHE A 58 1.51 -5.03 0.49
CA PHE A 58 2.33 -5.26 1.67
C PHE A 58 3.02 -3.96 2.12
N TYR A 59 3.66 -3.22 1.22
CA TYR A 59 4.34 -1.97 1.56
C TYR A 59 3.38 -0.81 1.91
N LEU A 60 2.20 -0.76 1.28
CA LEU A 60 1.24 0.34 1.50
C LEU A 60 0.36 0.12 2.73
N LYS A 61 0.08 -1.12 3.12
CA LYS A 61 -0.87 -1.46 4.19
C LYS A 61 -0.53 -0.91 5.59
N PRO A 62 0.73 -0.78 6.00
CA PRO A 62 1.07 -0.17 7.29
C PRO A 62 0.65 1.31 7.38
N THR A 63 0.69 2.04 6.27
CA THR A 63 0.42 3.48 6.24
C THR A 63 -0.99 3.81 5.77
N LEU A 64 -1.57 3.01 4.88
CA LEU A 64 -2.84 3.28 4.20
C LEU A 64 -3.98 2.30 4.57
N SER A 65 -5.20 2.80 4.40
CA SER A 65 -6.43 2.01 4.53
C SER A 65 -6.65 1.17 3.27
N ILE A 66 -7.45 0.09 3.35
CA ILE A 66 -7.80 -0.73 2.18
C ILE A 66 -8.49 0.09 1.08
N PRO A 67 -9.46 0.98 1.39
CA PRO A 67 -10.03 1.88 0.38
C PRO A 67 -8.97 2.73 -0.33
N ASP A 68 -8.08 3.38 0.41
CA ASP A 68 -7.04 4.25 -0.17
C ASP A 68 -6.05 3.47 -1.04
N ILE A 69 -5.71 2.23 -0.64
CA ILE A 69 -4.91 1.32 -1.47
C ILE A 69 -5.65 1.00 -2.78
N GLY A 70 -6.97 0.82 -2.73
CA GLY A 70 -7.81 0.63 -3.92
C GLY A 70 -7.73 1.80 -4.90
N GLU A 71 -7.77 3.04 -4.40
CA GLU A 71 -7.65 4.25 -5.22
C GLU A 71 -6.31 4.33 -5.98
N ILE A 72 -5.26 3.67 -5.48
CA ILE A 72 -3.96 3.60 -6.14
C ILE A 72 -3.90 2.40 -7.10
N LEU A 73 -4.25 1.21 -6.60
CA LEU A 73 -3.99 -0.05 -7.30
C LEU A 73 -4.98 -0.35 -8.42
N ILE A 74 -6.22 0.12 -8.33
CA ILE A 74 -7.21 -0.11 -9.39
C ILE A 74 -6.84 0.67 -10.67
N PRO A 75 -6.52 1.98 -10.62
CA PRO A 75 -6.00 2.70 -11.79
C PRO A 75 -4.70 2.09 -12.34
N LEU A 76 -3.77 1.70 -11.45
CA LEU A 76 -2.51 1.06 -11.85
C LEU A 76 -2.76 -0.21 -12.68
N GLN A 77 -3.64 -1.11 -12.21
CA GLN A 77 -4.04 -2.30 -12.96
C GLN A 77 -4.66 -1.95 -14.32
N LYS A 78 -5.56 -0.95 -14.35
CA LYS A 78 -6.21 -0.50 -15.59
C LYS A 78 -5.23 0.09 -16.61
N ILE A 79 -4.08 0.59 -16.18
CA ILE A 79 -3.05 1.14 -17.06
C ILE A 79 -2.10 0.03 -17.51
N LEU A 80 -1.51 -0.72 -16.57
CA LEU A 80 -0.37 -1.59 -16.83
C LEU A 80 -0.72 -3.04 -17.19
N LEU A 81 -1.93 -3.52 -16.86
CA LEU A 81 -2.35 -4.88 -17.16
C LEU A 81 -3.23 -4.98 -18.42
N LYS A 82 -3.30 -3.92 -19.22
CA LYS A 82 -3.91 -3.97 -20.55
C LYS A 82 -2.94 -4.57 -21.55
N GLU A 83 -3.44 -5.40 -22.46
CA GLU A 83 -2.65 -6.00 -23.55
C GLU A 83 -1.98 -4.95 -24.45
N SER A 84 -2.53 -3.74 -24.51
CA SER A 84 -2.02 -2.62 -25.32
C SER A 84 -1.08 -1.67 -24.55
N SER A 85 -0.67 -2.01 -23.32
CA SER A 85 0.22 -1.15 -22.54
C SER A 85 1.66 -1.26 -23.07
N ASP A 86 2.29 -0.12 -23.34
CA ASP A 86 3.70 -0.05 -23.74
C ASP A 86 4.66 -0.38 -22.57
N VAL A 87 4.16 -0.38 -21.34
CA VAL A 87 4.93 -0.63 -20.12
C VAL A 87 4.27 -1.75 -19.33
N SER A 88 5.04 -2.78 -18.97
CA SER A 88 4.56 -3.86 -18.11
C SER A 88 4.58 -3.48 -16.63
N LEU A 89 3.82 -4.19 -15.80
CA LEU A 89 3.86 -4.01 -14.34
C LEU A 89 5.26 -4.30 -13.75
N GLU A 90 5.99 -5.24 -14.34
CA GLU A 90 7.36 -5.56 -13.95
C GLU A 90 8.33 -4.42 -14.27
N ASP A 91 8.24 -3.83 -15.47
CA ASP A 91 9.07 -2.68 -15.84
C ASP A 91 8.81 -1.47 -14.95
N PHE A 92 7.54 -1.21 -14.64
CA PHE A 92 7.13 -0.16 -13.71
C PHE A 92 7.72 -0.40 -12.32
N TYR A 93 7.58 -1.62 -11.78
CA TYR A 93 8.14 -1.99 -10.49
C TYR A 93 9.66 -1.83 -10.47
N ASN A 94 10.38 -2.36 -11.47
CA ASN A 94 11.83 -2.27 -11.55
C ASN A 94 12.32 -0.81 -11.63
N THR A 95 11.61 0.03 -12.39
CA THR A 95 11.90 1.47 -12.48
C THR A 95 11.74 2.14 -11.12
N LEU A 96 10.65 1.85 -10.41
CA LEU A 96 10.40 2.39 -9.08
C LEU A 96 11.45 1.90 -8.07
N SER A 97 11.76 0.61 -8.05
CA SER A 97 12.75 0.04 -7.12
C SER A 97 14.14 0.63 -7.35
N LYS A 98 14.55 0.84 -8.60
CA LYS A 98 15.83 1.50 -8.90
C LYS A 98 15.87 2.92 -8.32
N ALA A 99 14.82 3.71 -8.57
CA ALA A 99 14.73 5.06 -8.03
C ALA A 99 14.71 5.08 -6.48
N GLN A 100 14.08 4.08 -5.86
CA GLN A 100 14.09 3.93 -4.41
C GLN A 100 15.49 3.66 -3.86
N PHE A 101 16.28 2.79 -4.49
CA PHE A 101 17.67 2.56 -4.10
C PHE A 101 18.50 3.83 -4.20
N ASP A 102 18.38 4.58 -5.29
CA ASP A 102 19.13 5.82 -5.49
C ASP A 102 18.75 6.90 -4.44
N HIS A 103 17.51 6.89 -3.95
CA HIS A 103 17.03 7.83 -2.93
C HIS A 103 17.32 7.37 -1.49
N PHE A 104 17.66 6.10 -1.28
CA PHE A 104 17.84 5.51 0.05
C PHE A 104 18.98 6.16 0.83
N ASP A 105 20.07 6.52 0.15
CA ASP A 105 21.22 7.17 0.77
C ASP A 105 20.85 8.55 1.33
N GLN A 106 20.12 9.34 0.54
CA GLN A 106 19.64 10.67 0.96
C GLN A 106 18.68 10.56 2.16
N PHE A 107 17.78 9.57 2.13
CA PHE A 107 16.87 9.32 3.24
C PHE A 107 17.62 8.92 4.52
N SER A 108 18.67 8.10 4.40
CA SER A 108 19.52 7.70 5.52
C SER A 108 20.24 8.88 6.15
N GLU A 109 20.79 9.79 5.32
CA GLU A 109 21.41 11.03 5.79
C GLU A 109 20.41 11.92 6.55
N GLN A 110 19.17 12.04 6.07
CA GLN A 110 18.12 12.80 6.74
C GLN A 110 17.78 12.22 8.12
N ILE A 111 17.73 10.89 8.26
CA ILE A 111 17.50 10.24 9.55
C ILE A 111 18.66 10.53 10.50
N ILE A 112 19.90 10.41 10.04
CA ILE A 112 21.09 10.70 10.85
C ILE A 112 21.05 12.15 11.36
N GLU A 113 20.68 13.09 10.51
CA GLU A 113 20.55 14.49 10.91
C GLU A 113 19.44 14.71 11.94
N THR A 114 18.29 14.04 11.75
CA THR A 114 17.17 14.05 12.72
C THR A 114 17.63 13.56 14.10
N VAL A 115 18.47 12.53 14.16
CA VAL A 115 19.05 12.04 15.42
C VAL A 115 20.01 13.05 16.04
N LYS A 116 20.92 13.63 15.25
CA LYS A 116 21.89 14.64 15.75
C LYS A 116 21.19 15.87 16.32
N VAL A 117 20.19 16.39 15.62
CA VAL A 117 19.37 17.50 16.10
C VAL A 117 18.73 17.13 17.44
N SER A 118 18.11 15.95 17.54
CA SER A 118 17.46 15.48 18.76
C SER A 118 18.43 15.36 19.95
N GLN A 119 19.66 14.90 19.72
CA GLN A 119 20.72 14.83 20.73
C GLN A 119 21.19 16.23 21.17
N SER A 120 21.28 17.18 20.23
CA SER A 120 21.71 18.54 20.53
C SER A 120 20.74 19.31 21.43
N LEU A 121 19.44 18.98 21.38
CA LEU A 121 18.40 19.62 22.21
C LEU A 121 18.61 19.40 23.72
N PHE A 122 19.29 18.33 24.12
CA PHE A 122 19.51 17.95 25.52
C PHE A 122 20.99 17.69 25.83
N ASN A 123 21.91 18.36 25.13
CA ASN A 123 23.36 18.13 25.28
C ASN A 123 23.96 18.65 26.61
N ASP A 124 23.18 19.36 27.42
CA ASP A 124 23.62 19.86 28.73
C ASP A 124 23.78 18.71 29.73
N THR A 125 25.01 18.48 30.17
CA THR A 125 25.39 17.42 31.12
C THR A 125 24.80 17.60 32.52
N SER A 126 24.26 18.78 32.84
CA SER A 126 23.53 19.02 34.09
C SER A 126 22.11 18.43 34.08
N ILE A 127 21.56 18.14 32.89
CA ILE A 127 20.24 17.54 32.72
C ILE A 127 20.32 16.04 33.04
N LYS A 128 19.60 15.62 34.09
CA LYS A 128 19.42 14.19 34.38
C LYS A 128 18.65 13.50 33.25
N ASN A 129 19.07 12.30 32.87
CA ASN A 129 18.44 11.46 31.83
C ASN A 129 18.46 12.09 30.42
N ASN A 130 19.45 12.92 30.10
CA ASN A 130 19.59 13.56 28.78
C ASN A 130 19.57 12.58 27.59
N GLU A 131 20.18 11.39 27.72
CA GLU A 131 20.15 10.34 26.69
C GLU A 131 18.72 9.87 26.41
N THR A 132 17.96 9.54 27.45
CA THR A 132 16.55 9.13 27.34
C THR A 132 15.70 10.22 26.70
N LEU A 133 15.90 11.49 27.10
CA LEU A 133 15.19 12.62 26.51
C LEU A 133 15.51 12.78 25.02
N SER A 134 16.77 12.61 24.63
CA SER A 134 17.23 12.66 23.24
C SER A 134 16.58 11.55 22.39
N VAL A 135 16.48 10.33 22.93
CA VAL A 135 15.80 9.21 22.27
C VAL A 135 14.30 9.51 22.12
N ILE A 136 13.63 9.99 23.16
CA ILE A 136 12.21 10.35 23.10
C ILE A 136 11.97 11.46 22.06
N ALA A 137 12.83 12.48 22.02
CA ALA A 137 12.76 13.54 21.02
C ALA A 137 12.94 13.00 19.60
N THR A 138 13.89 12.09 19.39
CA THR A 138 14.10 11.41 18.10
C THR A 138 12.83 10.66 17.68
N ILE A 139 12.24 9.87 18.58
CA ILE A 139 11.00 9.12 18.32
C ILE A 139 9.87 10.08 17.93
N TYR A 140 9.72 11.19 18.66
CA TYR A 140 8.70 12.20 18.39
C TYR A 140 8.88 12.85 17.01
N MET A 141 10.09 13.28 16.67
CA MET A 141 10.36 13.94 15.38
C MET A 141 10.15 12.99 14.20
N LEU A 142 10.64 11.74 14.28
CA LEU A 142 10.42 10.73 13.24
C LEU A 142 8.92 10.41 13.09
N SER A 143 8.20 10.31 14.20
CA SER A 143 6.75 10.07 14.18
C SER A 143 5.98 11.22 13.53
N LEU A 144 6.38 12.47 13.79
CA LEU A 144 5.79 13.64 13.15
C LEU A 144 6.06 13.66 11.64
N GLN A 145 7.30 13.41 11.22
CA GLN A 145 7.67 13.30 9.80
C GLN A 145 6.86 12.21 9.08
N ALA A 146 6.76 11.02 9.66
CA ALA A 146 5.95 9.93 9.11
C ALA A 146 4.45 10.30 9.01
N SER A 147 3.92 11.03 9.99
CA SER A 147 2.53 11.50 9.99
C SER A 147 2.28 12.54 8.89
N LEU A 148 3.20 13.46 8.68
CA LEU A 148 3.13 14.45 7.60
C LEU A 148 3.18 13.78 6.22
N GLN A 149 4.10 12.84 6.01
CA GLN A 149 4.18 12.06 4.77
C GLN A 149 2.89 11.27 4.52
N LYS A 150 2.35 10.60 5.54
CA LYS A 150 1.07 9.90 5.44
C LYS A 150 -0.08 10.82 5.05
N ASN A 151 -0.16 12.01 5.66
CA ASN A 151 -1.20 13.00 5.33
C ASN A 151 -1.04 13.54 3.91
N LEU A 152 0.19 13.76 3.45
CA LEU A 152 0.46 14.14 2.07
C LEU A 152 -0.02 13.07 1.09
N VAL A 153 0.27 11.79 1.37
CA VAL A 153 -0.23 10.68 0.54
C VAL A 153 -1.76 10.68 0.48
N ALA A 154 -2.45 10.83 1.62
CA ALA A 154 -3.91 10.92 1.64
C ALA A 154 -4.42 12.11 0.79
N HIS A 155 -3.77 13.27 0.91
CA HIS A 155 -4.09 14.44 0.10
C HIS A 155 -3.88 14.18 -1.41
N LEU A 156 -2.81 13.48 -1.80
CA LEU A 156 -2.57 13.12 -3.19
C LEU A 156 -3.67 12.19 -3.73
N ILE A 157 -4.10 11.21 -2.92
CA ILE A 157 -5.19 10.31 -3.30
C ILE A 157 -6.50 11.10 -3.49
N ASP A 158 -6.85 11.94 -2.53
CA ASP A 158 -8.11 12.69 -2.53
C ASP A 158 -8.20 13.69 -3.68
N ASN A 159 -7.08 14.29 -4.09
CA ASN A 159 -7.07 15.37 -5.09
C ASN A 159 -6.66 14.93 -6.50
N TYR A 160 -6.05 13.75 -6.67
CA TYR A 160 -5.55 13.31 -7.98
C TYR A 160 -6.04 11.93 -8.40
N LEU A 161 -6.46 11.05 -7.48
CA LEU A 161 -6.91 9.70 -7.82
C LEU A 161 -8.43 9.53 -7.68
N LYS A 162 -9.01 9.94 -6.54
CA LYS A 162 -10.47 9.94 -6.33
C LYS A 162 -11.24 10.79 -7.36
N PRO A 163 -10.77 11.98 -7.78
CA PRO A 163 -11.50 12.79 -8.77
C PRO A 163 -11.54 12.14 -10.15
N VAL A 164 -10.55 11.28 -10.48
CA VAL A 164 -10.45 10.58 -11.76
C VAL A 164 -11.43 9.39 -11.82
N ALA A 165 -11.75 8.77 -10.68
CA ALA A 165 -12.74 7.69 -10.60
C ALA A 165 -14.17 8.18 -10.85
N ALA A 166 -14.52 9.37 -10.36
CA ALA A 166 -15.86 9.95 -10.50
C ALA A 166 -16.20 10.42 -11.93
N LEU A 167 -15.21 10.64 -12.80
CA LEU A 167 -15.41 11.15 -14.16
C LEU A 167 -15.59 10.05 -15.22
N ASN A 168 -15.30 8.79 -14.90
CA ASN A 168 -15.30 7.68 -15.87
C ASN A 168 -16.41 6.64 -15.69
N GLU A 169 -17.31 6.81 -14.72
CA GLU A 169 -18.47 5.91 -14.54
C GLU A 169 -19.79 6.65 -14.79
N LYS A 170 -20.11 6.92 -16.07
CA LYS A 170 -21.51 6.96 -16.49
C LYS A 170 -22.01 5.52 -16.55
N GLU A 171 -22.61 5.05 -15.47
CA GLU A 171 -23.22 3.71 -15.37
C GLU A 171 -24.16 3.40 -16.56
N PRO A 172 -24.16 2.18 -17.10
CA PRO A 172 -25.23 1.72 -17.99
C PRO A 172 -26.51 1.47 -17.17
N LYS A 173 -27.63 2.04 -17.63
CA LYS A 173 -28.97 1.86 -17.02
C LYS A 173 -29.33 0.37 -16.86
N LYS A 174 -29.71 -0.03 -15.64
CA LYS A 174 -30.29 -1.36 -15.34
C LYS A 174 -31.53 -1.65 -16.21
N PRO A 175 -31.75 -2.89 -16.68
CA PRO A 175 -32.97 -3.26 -17.39
C PRO A 175 -34.15 -3.41 -16.41
N GLU A 176 -35.27 -2.76 -16.73
CA GLU A 176 -36.54 -2.88 -16.02
C GLU A 176 -37.03 -4.35 -15.99
N LYS A 177 -37.32 -4.84 -14.79
CA LYS A 177 -38.01 -6.14 -14.60
C LYS A 177 -39.47 -5.99 -15.06
N LYS A 178 -39.83 -6.65 -16.15
CA LYS A 178 -41.24 -6.88 -16.53
C LYS A 178 -41.91 -7.78 -15.48
N GLU A 179 -42.87 -7.23 -14.75
CA GLU A 179 -43.80 -7.99 -13.91
C GLU A 179 -44.61 -8.99 -14.77
N LYS A 180 -44.72 -10.23 -14.31
CA LYS A 180 -45.60 -11.24 -14.92
C LYS A 180 -47.04 -11.05 -14.41
N PRO A 181 -48.07 -11.20 -15.26
CA PRO A 181 -49.46 -11.02 -14.85
C PRO A 181 -49.92 -12.15 -13.90
N LYS A 182 -50.59 -11.76 -12.81
CA LYS A 182 -51.27 -12.66 -11.87
C LYS A 182 -52.39 -13.43 -12.59
N LYS A 183 -52.40 -14.76 -12.47
CA LYS A 183 -53.53 -15.60 -12.85
C LYS A 183 -54.67 -15.38 -11.85
N THR A 184 -55.83 -14.97 -12.35
CA THR A 184 -57.12 -15.03 -11.68
C THR A 184 -57.54 -16.50 -11.55
N GLN A 185 -57.84 -16.97 -10.34
CA GLN A 185 -58.50 -18.26 -10.12
C GLN A 185 -60.01 -18.04 -10.15
N SER A 186 -60.70 -18.95 -10.86
CA SER A 186 -62.14 -19.13 -10.93
C SER A 186 -62.71 -19.75 -9.66
#